data_AF-A0A497UZC1-F1
#
_entry.id   AF-A0A497UZC1-F1
#
_cell.length_a   1.000
_cell.length_b   1.000
_cell.length_c   1.000
_cell.angle_alpha   90.00
_cell.angle_beta   90.00
_cell.angle_gamma   90.00
#
_symmetry.space_group_name_H-M   'P 1'
#
loop_
_entity.id
_entity.type
_entity.pdbx_description
1 polymer ?
#
loop_
_entity_poly.entity_id
_entity_poly.type
_entity_poly.pdbx_seq_one_letter_code
_entity_poly.pdbx_strand_id
1 'polypeptide(L)'
;MSTLVNDLKEKWEALKAENPHIRIRNAAAQLEVSEAELLATSIGEGVTVLNPDFQGILTEAEQLGKVMALTRNDECVHERKGTYLNGDFSSPHAQLFVGEDIDLRIFLNHWKFAFAVLEGDKKSLQFFGKDGLALHKIYLTKDSNEAGFDVIVEKFKAEDQNQALVFEAVAPKQAEKADSDIDVEGFKKAWTELKDTHDFFMMTRKYGVSRTQALRLAPEGFAKKIDNAKVVNILEDASEKNTPIMVFVGNRGIIQIHTGNVKKTLWHQQWFNVMDPDFNLHLDVTKIAEAWIVKKPTEDGEVTAIEVFNSEGDFIVQFFGKRKPGIPELQEWKDLVAALEK
;
A
#
# COMPACT_ATOMS: atom_id res chain seq x y z
N MET A 1 -25.22 -17.12 15.52
CA MET A 1 -23.75 -17.09 15.68
C MET A 1 -23.29 -18.46 16.16
N SER A 2 -22.23 -19.02 15.57
CA SER A 2 -21.68 -20.33 15.96
C SER A 2 -20.86 -20.22 17.26
N THR A 3 -20.68 -21.32 17.97
CA THR A 3 -19.84 -21.41 19.19
C THR A 3 -18.39 -20.95 18.95
N LEU A 4 -17.86 -21.14 17.75
CA LEU A 4 -16.51 -20.71 17.36
C LEU A 4 -16.37 -19.18 17.27
N VAL A 5 -17.41 -18.48 16.79
CA VAL A 5 -17.40 -17.01 16.70
C VAL A 5 -17.46 -16.38 18.10
N ASN A 6 -18.24 -16.98 19.00
CA ASN A 6 -18.31 -16.50 20.39
C ASN A 6 -16.99 -16.71 21.14
N ASP A 7 -16.31 -17.85 20.94
CA ASP A 7 -14.97 -18.10 21.51
C ASP A 7 -13.92 -17.10 20.99
N LEU A 8 -13.94 -16.78 19.69
CA LEU A 8 -13.03 -15.77 19.12
C LEU A 8 -13.30 -14.37 19.70
N LYS A 9 -14.58 -14.01 19.89
CA LYS A 9 -14.98 -12.73 20.48
C LYS A 9 -14.48 -12.59 21.92
N GLU A 10 -14.67 -13.62 22.75
CA GLU A 10 -14.20 -13.62 24.14
C GLU A 10 -12.67 -13.47 24.22
N LYS A 11 -11.93 -14.19 23.36
CA LYS A 11 -10.47 -14.04 23.24
C LYS A 11 -10.05 -12.63 22.82
N TRP A 12 -10.79 -12.03 21.89
CA TRP A 12 -10.52 -10.67 21.45
C TRP A 12 -10.73 -9.64 22.56
N GLU A 13 -11.82 -9.76 23.31
CA GLU A 13 -12.14 -8.88 24.43
C GLU A 13 -11.12 -9.00 25.56
N ALA A 14 -10.71 -10.23 25.90
CA ALA A 14 -9.64 -10.46 26.86
C ALA A 14 -8.31 -9.81 26.43
N LEU A 15 -7.91 -9.99 25.16
CA LEU A 15 -6.67 -9.42 24.66
C LEU A 15 -6.69 -7.89 24.62
N LYS A 16 -7.84 -7.27 24.29
CA LYS A 16 -8.02 -5.81 24.39
C LYS A 16 -7.95 -5.31 25.84
N ALA A 17 -8.49 -6.07 26.79
CA ALA A 17 -8.44 -5.69 28.21
C ALA A 17 -7.01 -5.73 28.76
N GLU A 18 -6.21 -6.73 28.37
CA GLU A 18 -4.81 -6.88 28.76
C GLU A 18 -3.88 -5.88 28.05
N ASN A 19 -4.17 -5.58 26.77
CA ASN A 19 -3.39 -4.65 25.96
C ASN A 19 -4.29 -3.65 25.22
N PRO A 20 -4.74 -2.57 25.89
CA PRO A 20 -5.69 -1.60 25.33
C PRO A 20 -5.22 -0.85 24.07
N HIS A 21 -3.93 -0.93 23.74
CA HIS A 21 -3.34 -0.27 22.57
C HIS A 21 -2.97 -1.25 21.45
N ILE A 22 -3.27 -2.54 21.60
CA ILE A 22 -3.03 -3.53 20.56
C ILE A 22 -3.83 -3.17 19.32
N ARG A 23 -3.16 -3.12 18.17
CA ARG A 23 -3.83 -2.93 16.89
C ARG A 23 -4.49 -4.25 16.48
N ILE A 24 -5.71 -4.17 15.94
CA ILE A 24 -6.48 -5.35 15.52
C ILE A 24 -5.70 -6.31 14.61
N ARG A 25 -4.81 -5.80 13.73
CA ARG A 25 -3.86 -6.62 12.96
C ARG A 25 -3.03 -7.55 13.85
N ASN A 26 -2.37 -6.99 14.85
CA ASN A 26 -1.43 -7.71 15.70
C ASN A 26 -2.18 -8.71 16.58
N ALA A 27 -3.39 -8.34 17.02
CA ALA A 27 -4.29 -9.24 17.71
C ALA A 27 -4.74 -10.41 16.83
N ALA A 28 -5.13 -10.15 15.59
CA ALA A 28 -5.53 -11.19 14.63
C ALA A 28 -4.38 -12.19 14.40
N ALA A 29 -3.15 -11.71 14.26
CA ALA A 29 -1.97 -12.56 14.16
C ALA A 29 -1.73 -13.41 15.43
N GLN A 30 -1.89 -12.85 16.63
CA GLN A 30 -1.76 -13.60 17.89
C GLN A 30 -2.85 -14.65 18.08
N LEU A 31 -4.05 -14.39 17.53
CA LEU A 31 -5.20 -15.29 17.58
C LEU A 31 -5.27 -16.24 16.37
N GLU A 32 -4.27 -16.20 15.48
CA GLU A 32 -4.17 -17.04 14.28
C GLU A 32 -5.38 -16.94 13.34
N VAL A 33 -5.96 -15.73 13.23
CA VAL A 33 -7.07 -15.40 12.32
C VAL A 33 -6.72 -14.20 11.44
N SER A 34 -7.49 -13.97 10.37
CA SER A 34 -7.36 -12.74 9.59
C SER A 34 -7.94 -11.51 10.30
N GLU A 35 -7.53 -10.33 9.84
CA GLU A 35 -8.00 -9.05 10.41
C GLU A 35 -9.52 -8.87 10.23
N ALA A 36 -10.07 -9.29 9.09
CA ALA A 36 -11.49 -9.26 8.82
C ALA A 36 -12.29 -10.27 9.66
N GLU A 37 -11.76 -11.48 9.91
CA GLU A 37 -12.39 -12.46 10.81
C GLU A 37 -12.52 -11.92 12.23
N LEU A 38 -11.46 -11.29 12.74
CA LEU A 38 -11.49 -10.66 14.05
C LEU A 38 -12.45 -9.47 14.09
N LEU A 39 -12.44 -8.62 13.06
CA LEU A 39 -13.37 -7.48 12.94
C LEU A 39 -14.83 -7.93 12.90
N ALA A 40 -15.11 -9.05 12.23
CA ALA A 40 -16.45 -9.59 12.09
C ALA A 40 -17.10 -10.01 13.42
N THR A 41 -16.30 -10.29 14.46
CA THR A 41 -16.81 -10.57 15.82
C THR A 41 -17.55 -9.39 16.47
N SER A 42 -17.34 -8.18 15.95
CA SER A 42 -17.95 -6.94 16.42
C SER A 42 -19.09 -6.45 15.53
N ILE A 43 -19.59 -7.28 14.61
CA ILE A 43 -20.77 -6.95 13.80
C ILE A 43 -21.98 -6.72 14.72
N GLY A 44 -22.68 -5.61 14.51
CA GLY A 44 -23.77 -5.14 15.37
C GLY A 44 -23.31 -4.38 16.62
N GLU A 45 -22.00 -4.35 16.90
CA GLU A 45 -21.36 -3.63 18.01
C GLU A 45 -20.30 -2.67 17.47
N GLY A 46 -20.75 -1.72 16.65
CA GLY A 46 -19.89 -0.73 16.00
C GLY A 46 -19.34 -1.17 14.64
N VAL A 47 -19.51 -2.43 14.21
CA VAL A 47 -19.19 -2.86 12.85
C VAL A 47 -20.47 -3.10 12.05
N THR A 48 -20.55 -2.52 10.86
CA THR A 48 -21.63 -2.68 9.89
C THR A 48 -21.05 -3.27 8.60
N VAL A 49 -21.64 -4.35 8.11
CA VAL A 49 -21.29 -4.97 6.84
C VAL A 49 -21.85 -4.12 5.69
N LEU A 50 -21.00 -3.79 4.72
CA LEU A 50 -21.40 -3.07 3.52
C LEU A 50 -21.48 -4.03 2.33
N ASN A 51 -22.41 -3.77 1.41
CA ASN A 51 -22.43 -4.40 0.10
C ASN A 51 -21.09 -4.14 -0.61
N PRO A 52 -20.51 -5.15 -1.27
CA PRO A 52 -19.20 -5.03 -1.92
C PRO A 52 -19.26 -4.24 -3.25
N ASP A 53 -20.09 -3.19 -3.31
CA ASP A 53 -20.07 -2.20 -4.39
C ASP A 53 -18.93 -1.20 -4.15
N PHE A 54 -17.70 -1.69 -4.30
CA PHE A 54 -16.50 -0.89 -3.99
C PHE A 54 -16.41 0.37 -4.85
N GLN A 55 -16.76 0.27 -6.14
CA GLN A 55 -16.76 1.43 -7.03
C GLN A 55 -17.80 2.47 -6.57
N GLY A 56 -19.01 2.04 -6.21
CA GLY A 56 -20.03 2.94 -5.64
C GLY A 56 -19.56 3.61 -4.36
N ILE A 57 -19.02 2.85 -3.40
CA ILE A 57 -18.51 3.38 -2.13
C ILE A 57 -17.38 4.40 -2.37
N LEU A 58 -16.41 4.06 -3.21
CA LEU A 58 -15.26 4.93 -3.52
C LEU A 58 -15.70 6.19 -4.27
N THR A 59 -16.69 6.10 -5.17
CA THR A 59 -17.25 7.28 -5.86
C THR A 59 -17.82 8.28 -4.87
N GLU A 60 -18.47 7.79 -3.81
CA GLU A 60 -19.05 8.65 -2.76
C GLU A 60 -17.99 9.15 -1.76
N ALA A 61 -16.76 8.62 -1.75
CA ALA A 61 -15.74 8.97 -0.77
C ALA A 61 -15.32 10.46 -0.84
N GLU A 62 -15.52 11.13 -1.98
CA GLU A 62 -15.27 12.58 -2.12
C GLU A 62 -16.09 13.39 -1.10
N GLN A 63 -17.34 12.98 -0.81
CA GLN A 63 -18.23 13.71 0.08
C GLN A 63 -17.82 13.67 1.55
N LEU A 64 -16.88 12.78 1.91
CA LEU A 64 -16.29 12.69 3.25
C LEU A 64 -15.38 13.89 3.57
N GLY A 65 -14.97 14.68 2.56
CA GLY A 65 -14.03 15.78 2.73
C GLY A 65 -12.63 15.29 3.11
N LYS A 66 -11.96 15.98 4.03
CA LYS A 66 -10.58 15.65 4.42
C LYS A 66 -10.56 14.45 5.37
N VAL A 67 -10.11 13.32 4.87
CA VAL A 67 -9.99 12.03 5.58
C VAL A 67 -8.52 11.63 5.72
N MET A 68 -8.24 10.52 6.41
CA MET A 68 -6.94 9.84 6.41
C MET A 68 -7.07 8.50 5.69
N ALA A 69 -6.35 8.35 4.58
CA ALA A 69 -6.22 7.12 3.82
C ALA A 69 -5.04 6.29 4.36
N LEU A 70 -5.31 5.03 4.73
CA LEU A 70 -4.29 4.11 5.23
C LEU A 70 -4.17 2.91 4.29
N THR A 71 -2.98 2.74 3.74
CA THR A 71 -2.57 1.57 2.97
C THR A 71 -1.28 1.02 3.55
N ARG A 72 -1.13 -0.31 3.57
CA ARG A 72 0.07 -0.94 4.12
C ARG A 72 0.34 -2.30 3.52
N ASN A 73 1.57 -2.76 3.73
CA ASN A 73 1.99 -4.17 3.70
C ASN A 73 2.48 -4.58 5.10
N ASP A 74 3.34 -5.58 5.21
CA ASP A 74 3.77 -6.18 6.47
C ASP A 74 4.89 -5.41 7.15
N GLU A 75 5.61 -4.61 6.37
CA GLU A 75 6.82 -3.89 6.75
C GLU A 75 6.62 -2.38 6.72
N CYS A 76 5.64 -1.87 5.96
CA CYS A 76 5.44 -0.45 5.78
C CYS A 76 3.96 -0.03 5.87
N VAL A 77 3.69 1.01 6.67
CA VAL A 77 2.39 1.67 6.79
C VAL A 77 2.47 3.07 6.20
N HIS A 78 1.53 3.40 5.32
CA HIS A 78 1.41 4.69 4.65
C HIS A 78 0.06 5.32 4.98
N GLU A 79 0.10 6.46 5.67
CA GLU A 79 -1.07 7.25 6.05
C GLU A 79 -1.01 8.60 5.35
N ARG A 80 -2.01 8.92 4.52
CA ARG A 80 -2.08 10.19 3.80
C ARG A 80 -3.41 10.87 4.06
N LYS A 81 -3.37 12.12 4.52
CA LYS A 81 -4.58 12.93 4.72
C LYS A 81 -4.91 13.76 3.50
N GLY A 82 -6.17 13.80 3.12
CA GLY A 82 -6.62 14.54 1.93
C GLY A 82 -8.06 14.22 1.57
N THR A 83 -8.47 14.71 0.41
CA THR A 83 -9.80 14.47 -0.15
C THR A 83 -9.69 13.52 -1.35
N TYR A 84 -10.64 12.61 -1.50
CA TYR A 84 -10.72 11.66 -2.61
C TYR A 84 -11.22 12.37 -3.88
N LEU A 85 -10.32 13.04 -4.59
CA LEU A 85 -10.63 13.81 -5.81
C LEU A 85 -10.23 13.05 -7.08
N ASN A 86 -10.86 13.41 -8.19
CA ASN A 86 -10.52 12.90 -9.54
C ASN A 86 -10.55 11.37 -9.61
N GLY A 87 -11.61 10.76 -9.08
CA GLY A 87 -11.84 9.33 -9.21
C GLY A 87 -12.07 8.94 -10.67
N ASP A 88 -11.24 8.05 -11.21
CA ASP A 88 -11.42 7.45 -12.53
C ASP A 88 -11.64 5.94 -12.37
N PHE A 89 -12.84 5.51 -12.73
CA PHE A 89 -13.27 4.12 -12.65
C PHE A 89 -13.55 3.50 -14.03
N SER A 90 -13.08 4.15 -15.10
CA SER A 90 -13.35 3.74 -16.49
C SER A 90 -12.51 2.55 -16.95
N SER A 91 -11.35 2.32 -16.32
CA SER A 91 -10.43 1.25 -16.68
C SER A 91 -10.87 -0.10 -16.09
N PRO A 92 -10.91 -1.18 -16.88
CA PRO A 92 -11.21 -2.51 -16.35
C PRO A 92 -10.04 -3.12 -15.55
N HIS A 93 -8.85 -2.52 -15.61
CA HIS A 93 -7.63 -3.07 -15.02
C HIS A 93 -7.28 -2.46 -13.67
N ALA A 94 -7.46 -1.14 -13.53
CA ALA A 94 -7.12 -0.42 -12.31
C ALA A 94 -7.94 0.87 -12.20
N GLN A 95 -8.51 1.11 -11.02
CA GLN A 95 -9.20 2.35 -10.70
C GLN A 95 -8.25 3.33 -10.05
N LEU A 96 -8.50 4.62 -10.24
CA LEU A 96 -7.56 5.67 -9.89
C LEU A 96 -8.24 6.72 -9.00
N PHE A 97 -7.47 7.26 -8.06
CA PHE A 97 -7.66 8.62 -7.58
C PHE A 97 -6.37 9.37 -7.92
N VAL A 98 -6.49 10.54 -8.56
CA VAL A 98 -5.35 11.36 -8.97
C VAL A 98 -5.53 12.77 -8.40
N GLY A 99 -5.39 12.88 -7.08
CA GLY A 99 -5.40 14.15 -6.35
C GLY A 99 -4.00 14.64 -6.00
N GLU A 100 -3.89 15.90 -5.55
CA GLU A 100 -2.63 16.43 -4.99
C GLU A 100 -2.26 15.76 -3.65
N ASP A 101 -3.28 15.29 -2.92
CA ASP A 101 -3.12 14.58 -1.66
C ASP A 101 -3.33 13.06 -1.79
N ILE A 102 -4.57 12.63 -2.09
CA ILE A 102 -4.92 11.22 -2.25
C ILE A 102 -4.62 10.79 -3.68
N ASP A 103 -3.55 10.00 -3.85
CA ASP A 103 -3.14 9.40 -5.12
C ASP A 103 -3.06 7.88 -4.97
N LEU A 104 -3.93 7.17 -5.69
CA LEU A 104 -4.17 5.74 -5.53
C LEU A 104 -4.19 5.01 -6.87
N ARG A 105 -3.71 3.76 -6.87
CA ARG A 105 -3.96 2.76 -7.92
C ARG A 105 -4.66 1.57 -7.27
N ILE A 106 -5.89 1.26 -7.68
CA ILE A 106 -6.78 0.31 -7.01
C ILE A 106 -7.09 -0.87 -7.93
N PHE A 107 -6.85 -2.09 -7.46
CA PHE A 107 -7.07 -3.33 -8.21
C PHE A 107 -8.24 -4.11 -7.59
N LEU A 108 -9.47 -3.76 -7.99
CA LEU A 108 -10.71 -4.25 -7.37
C LEU A 108 -10.88 -5.78 -7.41
N ASN A 109 -10.21 -6.49 -8.32
CA ASN A 109 -10.22 -7.96 -8.38
C ASN A 109 -9.71 -8.64 -7.10
N HIS A 110 -8.97 -7.91 -6.26
CA HIS A 110 -8.49 -8.41 -4.98
C HIS A 110 -9.42 -8.07 -3.80
N TRP A 111 -10.42 -7.22 -4.00
CA TRP A 111 -11.32 -6.72 -2.95
C TRP A 111 -12.51 -7.67 -2.78
N LYS A 112 -12.88 -7.97 -1.54
CA LYS A 112 -13.97 -8.91 -1.24
C LYS A 112 -14.95 -8.42 -0.17
N PHE A 113 -14.45 -7.76 0.87
CA PHE A 113 -15.28 -7.29 1.97
C PHE A 113 -15.11 -5.80 2.20
N ALA A 114 -16.20 -5.13 2.60
CA ALA A 114 -16.24 -3.75 3.03
C ALA A 114 -17.02 -3.65 4.35
N PHE A 115 -16.48 -2.89 5.30
CA PHE A 115 -17.11 -2.64 6.58
C PHE A 115 -17.07 -1.15 6.91
N ALA A 116 -18.14 -0.65 7.50
CA ALA A 116 -18.10 0.59 8.26
C ALA A 116 -17.84 0.26 9.73
N VAL A 117 -16.90 0.96 10.34
CA VAL A 117 -16.43 0.69 11.71
C VAL A 117 -16.50 1.96 12.53
N LEU A 118 -17.15 1.86 13.69
CA LEU A 118 -17.20 2.83 14.76
C LEU A 118 -16.47 2.26 15.98
N GLU A 119 -15.27 2.77 16.26
CA GLU A 119 -14.47 2.37 17.42
C GLU A 119 -14.32 3.58 18.36
N GLY A 120 -15.14 3.61 19.41
CA GLY A 120 -15.29 4.81 20.23
C GLY A 120 -15.89 5.96 19.42
N ASP A 121 -15.12 7.04 19.25
CA ASP A 121 -15.46 8.20 18.42
C ASP A 121 -14.91 8.09 16.98
N LYS A 122 -14.12 7.06 16.67
CA LYS A 122 -13.45 6.93 15.37
C LYS A 122 -14.34 6.19 14.37
N LYS A 123 -14.71 6.88 13.30
CA LYS A 123 -15.42 6.33 12.14
C LYS A 123 -14.46 5.97 11.02
N SER A 124 -14.63 4.81 10.40
CA SER A 124 -13.83 4.40 9.24
C SER A 124 -14.57 3.47 8.28
N LEU A 125 -14.19 3.52 7.00
CA LEU A 125 -14.50 2.50 6.00
C LEU A 125 -13.27 1.61 5.85
N GLN A 126 -13.44 0.29 5.94
CA GLN A 126 -12.33 -0.67 5.90
C GLN A 126 -12.60 -1.75 4.87
N PHE A 127 -11.61 -2.00 4.02
CA PHE A 127 -11.71 -2.90 2.87
C PHE A 127 -10.71 -4.04 2.99
N PHE A 128 -11.15 -5.25 2.65
CA PHE A 128 -10.39 -6.47 2.86
C PHE A 128 -10.43 -7.37 1.62
N GLY A 129 -9.36 -8.15 1.46
CA GLY A 129 -9.31 -9.20 0.45
C GLY A 129 -10.11 -10.43 0.84
N LYS A 130 -10.21 -11.37 -0.09
CA LYS A 130 -10.84 -12.68 0.14
C LYS A 130 -10.15 -13.53 1.21
N ASP A 131 -8.87 -13.27 1.45
CA ASP A 131 -8.07 -13.82 2.55
C ASP A 131 -8.30 -13.12 3.90
N GLY A 132 -9.19 -12.12 3.94
CA GLY A 132 -9.48 -11.35 5.14
C GLY A 132 -8.36 -10.38 5.57
N LEU A 133 -7.29 -10.23 4.79
CA LEU A 133 -6.24 -9.25 5.10
C LEU A 133 -6.60 -7.87 4.56
N ALA A 134 -6.30 -6.85 5.36
CA ALA A 134 -6.62 -5.46 5.06
C ALA A 134 -5.98 -4.98 3.75
N LEU A 135 -6.80 -4.33 2.91
CA LEU A 135 -6.38 -3.68 1.68
C LEU A 135 -6.19 -2.20 1.89
N HIS A 136 -7.23 -1.55 2.39
CA HIS A 136 -7.30 -0.12 2.47
C HIS A 136 -8.27 0.31 3.58
N LYS A 137 -8.00 1.47 4.19
CA LYS A 137 -8.90 2.06 5.18
C LYS A 137 -9.02 3.57 4.98
N ILE A 138 -10.22 4.10 5.17
CA ILE A 138 -10.52 5.52 5.13
C ILE A 138 -11.02 5.91 6.52
N TYR A 139 -10.21 6.64 7.27
CA TYR A 139 -10.56 7.14 8.59
C TYR A 139 -11.05 8.58 8.51
N LEU A 140 -12.14 8.87 9.20
CA LEU A 140 -12.55 10.26 9.39
C LEU A 140 -11.55 10.98 10.28
N THR A 141 -11.35 12.26 9.98
CA THR A 141 -10.61 13.22 10.79
C THR A 141 -11.57 14.25 11.37
N LYS A 142 -11.06 15.12 12.22
CA LYS A 142 -11.81 16.28 12.73
C LYS A 142 -12.33 17.22 11.63
N ASP A 143 -11.73 17.17 10.43
CA ASP A 143 -12.06 18.03 9.29
C ASP A 143 -12.91 17.26 8.25
N SER A 144 -13.37 16.05 8.59
CA SER A 144 -14.25 15.24 7.73
C SER A 144 -15.73 15.63 7.86
N ASN A 145 -16.50 15.29 6.84
CA ASN A 145 -17.95 15.36 6.85
C ASN A 145 -18.56 14.07 7.44
N GLU A 146 -18.89 14.10 8.73
CA GLU A 146 -19.52 12.97 9.41
C GLU A 146 -20.88 12.58 8.84
N ALA A 147 -21.70 13.55 8.42
CA ALA A 147 -23.00 13.25 7.82
C ALA A 147 -22.84 12.52 6.48
N GLY A 148 -21.80 12.86 5.71
CA GLY A 148 -21.43 12.15 4.49
C GLY A 148 -21.07 10.68 4.76
N PHE A 149 -20.40 10.39 5.89
CA PHE A 149 -20.13 9.02 6.29
C PHE A 149 -21.43 8.26 6.59
N ASP A 150 -22.33 8.85 7.40
CA ASP A 150 -23.59 8.19 7.76
C ASP A 150 -24.46 7.90 6.52
N VAL A 151 -24.46 8.80 5.52
CA VAL A 151 -25.13 8.59 4.21
C VAL A 151 -24.52 7.41 3.44
N ILE A 152 -23.19 7.30 3.37
CA ILE A 152 -22.51 6.17 2.71
C ILE A 152 -22.87 4.86 3.41
N VAL A 153 -22.78 4.84 4.75
CA VAL A 153 -23.06 3.63 5.52
C VAL A 153 -24.49 3.17 5.29
N GLU A 154 -25.47 4.06 5.33
CA GLU A 154 -26.87 3.69 5.09
C GLU A 154 -27.10 3.23 3.65
N LYS A 155 -26.55 3.93 2.66
CA LYS A 155 -26.70 3.61 1.23
C LYS A 155 -26.13 2.24 0.87
N PHE A 156 -24.97 1.89 1.42
CA PHE A 156 -24.27 0.65 1.08
C PHE A 156 -24.43 -0.44 2.13
N LYS A 157 -25.26 -0.26 3.16
CA LYS A 157 -25.51 -1.28 4.17
C LYS A 157 -25.99 -2.58 3.52
N ALA A 158 -25.36 -3.70 3.87
CA ALA A 158 -25.85 -5.00 3.45
C ALA A 158 -27.19 -5.33 4.14
N GLU A 159 -28.14 -5.91 3.41
CA GLU A 159 -29.43 -6.32 3.98
C GLU A 159 -29.24 -7.38 5.08
N ASP A 160 -28.41 -8.38 4.80
CA ASP A 160 -28.01 -9.39 5.77
C ASP A 160 -26.71 -9.00 6.49
N GLN A 161 -26.86 -8.46 7.69
CA GLN A 161 -25.74 -8.17 8.59
C GLN A 161 -25.17 -9.43 9.25
N ASN A 162 -25.89 -10.56 9.26
CA ASN A 162 -25.44 -11.81 9.87
C ASN A 162 -24.96 -12.82 8.82
N GLN A 163 -24.66 -12.36 7.60
CA GLN A 163 -24.22 -13.21 6.51
C GLN A 163 -22.96 -13.99 6.87
N ALA A 164 -22.86 -15.23 6.39
CA ALA A 164 -21.65 -16.02 6.54
C ALA A 164 -20.53 -15.42 5.69
N LEU A 165 -19.47 -14.94 6.35
CA LEU A 165 -18.26 -14.48 5.66
C LEU A 165 -17.37 -15.68 5.34
N VAL A 166 -17.07 -15.87 4.06
CA VAL A 166 -16.25 -16.98 3.57
C VAL A 166 -14.88 -16.44 3.16
N PHE A 167 -13.86 -16.83 3.92
CA PHE A 167 -12.48 -16.46 3.64
C PHE A 167 -11.76 -17.55 2.84
N GLU A 168 -10.91 -17.13 1.91
CA GLU A 168 -10.15 -17.98 1.01
C GLU A 168 -8.66 -17.75 1.20
N ALA A 169 -7.90 -18.82 1.39
CA ALA A 169 -6.44 -18.73 1.43
C ALA A 169 -5.88 -18.19 0.10
N VAL A 170 -4.88 -17.32 0.17
CA VAL A 170 -4.16 -16.87 -1.03
C VAL A 170 -3.34 -18.04 -1.57
N ALA A 171 -3.42 -18.27 -2.89
CA ALA A 171 -2.58 -19.24 -3.53
C ALA A 171 -1.09 -18.88 -3.33
N PRO A 172 -0.22 -19.86 -3.03
CA PRO A 172 1.20 -19.60 -2.86
C PRO A 172 1.78 -19.01 -4.15
N LYS A 173 2.79 -18.15 -4.01
CA LYS A 173 3.52 -17.62 -5.16
C LYS A 173 4.15 -18.77 -5.94
N GLN A 174 4.13 -18.66 -7.27
CA GLN A 174 4.88 -19.59 -8.10
C GLN A 174 6.36 -19.43 -7.82
N ALA A 175 7.07 -20.55 -7.70
CA ALA A 175 8.52 -20.53 -7.58
C ALA A 175 9.14 -19.89 -8.83
N GLU A 176 10.22 -19.14 -8.63
CA GLU A 176 11.02 -18.62 -9.73
C GLU A 176 11.56 -19.77 -10.58
N LYS A 177 11.54 -19.58 -11.90
CA LYS A 177 12.32 -20.43 -12.81
C LYS A 177 13.80 -20.14 -12.61
N ALA A 178 14.67 -21.08 -12.96
CA ALA A 178 16.10 -20.81 -12.93
C ALA A 178 16.42 -19.67 -13.91
N ASP A 179 17.38 -18.82 -13.57
CA ASP A 179 17.82 -17.71 -14.43
C ASP A 179 18.26 -18.20 -15.83
N SER A 180 18.80 -19.43 -15.91
CA SER A 180 19.16 -20.10 -17.16
C SER A 180 17.98 -20.44 -18.07
N ASP A 181 16.77 -20.51 -17.52
CA ASP A 181 15.54 -20.84 -18.23
C ASP A 181 14.82 -19.59 -18.76
N ILE A 182 15.37 -18.40 -18.49
CA ILE A 182 14.85 -17.13 -18.96
C ILE A 182 15.55 -16.73 -20.26
N ASP A 183 14.79 -16.19 -21.21
CA ASP A 183 15.35 -15.46 -22.36
C ASP A 183 15.95 -14.12 -21.88
N VAL A 184 17.15 -14.19 -21.29
CA VAL A 184 17.82 -13.04 -20.66
C VAL A 184 18.17 -11.97 -21.69
N GLU A 185 18.61 -12.36 -22.89
CA GLU A 185 18.96 -11.40 -23.95
C GLU A 185 17.71 -10.65 -24.43
N GLY A 186 16.61 -11.37 -24.68
CA GLY A 186 15.34 -10.75 -25.04
C GLY A 186 14.78 -9.87 -23.92
N PHE A 187 14.88 -10.31 -22.66
CA PHE A 187 14.44 -9.55 -21.50
C PHE A 187 15.22 -8.23 -21.36
N LYS A 188 16.56 -8.28 -21.47
CA LYS A 188 17.41 -7.10 -21.40
C LYS A 188 17.11 -6.11 -22.52
N LYS A 189 16.96 -6.60 -23.74
CA LYS A 189 16.57 -5.77 -24.88
C LYS A 189 15.22 -5.08 -24.63
N ALA A 190 14.21 -5.84 -24.20
CA ALA A 190 12.89 -5.30 -23.88
C ALA A 190 12.95 -4.20 -22.80
N TRP A 191 13.80 -4.36 -21.78
CA TRP A 191 13.99 -3.34 -20.74
C TRP A 191 14.54 -2.04 -21.34
N THR A 192 15.59 -2.13 -22.17
CA THR A 192 16.20 -0.94 -22.78
C THR A 192 15.28 -0.20 -23.75
N GLU A 193 14.23 -0.88 -24.25
CA GLU A 193 13.24 -0.34 -25.18
C GLU A 193 11.95 0.14 -24.47
N LEU A 194 11.90 0.13 -23.14
CA LEU A 194 10.74 0.65 -22.39
C LEU A 194 10.50 2.13 -22.70
N LYS A 195 9.21 2.47 -22.76
CA LYS A 195 8.70 3.82 -23.04
C LYS A 195 7.91 4.39 -21.88
N ASP A 196 7.36 3.53 -21.03
CA ASP A 196 6.73 3.90 -19.78
C ASP A 196 7.15 2.95 -18.65
N THR A 197 7.33 3.49 -17.45
CA THR A 197 7.49 2.73 -16.21
C THR A 197 6.37 1.70 -15.96
N HIS A 198 5.13 1.97 -16.40
CA HIS A 198 3.98 1.08 -16.26
C HIS A 198 4.11 -0.19 -17.13
N ASP A 199 4.81 -0.11 -18.26
CA ASP A 199 5.05 -1.25 -19.16
C ASP A 199 5.95 -2.31 -18.54
N PHE A 200 6.77 -1.92 -17.55
CA PHE A 200 7.68 -2.83 -16.87
C PHE A 200 6.96 -4.03 -16.27
N PHE A 201 5.76 -3.84 -15.71
CA PHE A 201 4.98 -4.94 -15.13
C PHE A 201 4.52 -5.95 -16.18
N MET A 202 4.11 -5.46 -17.36
CA MET A 202 3.73 -6.32 -18.48
C MET A 202 4.95 -7.04 -19.04
N MET A 203 6.11 -6.38 -19.08
CA MET A 203 7.38 -6.98 -19.47
C MET A 203 7.79 -8.12 -18.54
N THR A 204 7.78 -7.94 -17.20
CA THR A 204 8.17 -9.02 -16.28
C THR A 204 7.24 -10.23 -16.40
N ARG A 205 5.92 -10.00 -16.59
CA ARG A 205 4.96 -11.07 -16.87
C ARG A 205 5.25 -11.81 -18.17
N LYS A 206 5.57 -11.09 -19.26
CA LYS A 206 5.89 -11.69 -20.56
C LYS A 206 7.07 -12.66 -20.48
N TYR A 207 8.11 -12.30 -19.71
CA TYR A 207 9.29 -13.15 -19.54
C TYR A 207 9.16 -14.13 -18.37
N GLY A 208 8.06 -14.08 -17.61
CA GLY A 208 7.80 -14.99 -16.49
C GLY A 208 8.80 -14.83 -15.34
N VAL A 209 9.33 -13.63 -15.15
CA VAL A 209 10.30 -13.32 -14.09
C VAL A 209 9.62 -12.62 -12.91
N SER A 210 10.06 -12.93 -11.69
CA SER A 210 9.68 -12.17 -10.51
C SER A 210 10.28 -10.75 -10.56
N ARG A 211 9.87 -9.87 -9.64
CA ARG A 211 10.42 -8.53 -9.57
C ARG A 211 11.90 -8.54 -9.18
N THR A 212 12.30 -9.32 -8.18
CA THR A 212 13.71 -9.42 -7.76
C THR A 212 14.56 -10.13 -8.80
N GLN A 213 14.04 -11.18 -9.46
CA GLN A 213 14.72 -11.85 -10.58
C GLN A 213 14.95 -10.88 -11.75
N ALA A 214 13.96 -10.06 -12.08
CA ALA A 214 14.12 -9.01 -13.08
C ALA A 214 15.30 -8.09 -12.75
N LEU A 215 15.45 -7.66 -11.49
CA LEU A 215 16.55 -6.78 -11.09
C LEU A 215 17.92 -7.47 -11.18
N ARG A 216 18.02 -8.75 -10.81
CA ARG A 216 19.27 -9.53 -10.96
C ARG A 216 19.65 -9.76 -12.41
N LEU A 217 18.66 -9.89 -13.31
CA LEU A 217 18.83 -10.11 -14.75
C LEU A 217 18.88 -8.82 -15.57
N ALA A 218 18.82 -7.65 -14.92
CA ALA A 218 18.75 -6.36 -15.59
C ALA A 218 19.94 -6.13 -16.54
N PRO A 219 19.78 -5.29 -17.58
CA PRO A 219 20.90 -4.84 -18.38
C PRO A 219 21.94 -4.11 -17.53
N GLU A 220 23.20 -4.11 -17.98
CA GLU A 220 24.29 -3.43 -17.28
C GLU A 220 23.94 -1.95 -17.06
N GLY A 221 24.08 -1.48 -15.81
CA GLY A 221 23.78 -0.10 -15.43
C GLY A 221 22.30 0.22 -15.16
N PHE A 222 21.36 -0.72 -15.38
CA PHE A 222 19.92 -0.49 -15.16
C PHE A 222 19.42 -0.92 -13.77
N ALA A 223 20.14 -1.80 -13.09
CA ALA A 223 19.86 -2.13 -11.70
C ALA A 223 21.16 -2.30 -10.90
N LYS A 224 21.16 -1.81 -9.66
CA LYS A 224 22.28 -1.94 -8.73
C LYS A 224 21.76 -2.18 -7.33
N LYS A 225 22.17 -3.30 -6.72
CA LYS A 225 21.87 -3.60 -5.32
C LYS A 225 22.63 -2.62 -4.43
N ILE A 226 21.98 -2.07 -3.43
CA ILE A 226 22.58 -1.17 -2.43
C ILE A 226 22.48 -1.79 -1.04
N ASP A 227 23.24 -1.25 -0.11
CA ASP A 227 23.13 -1.63 1.31
C ASP A 227 21.75 -1.22 1.84
N ASN A 228 21.05 -2.18 2.47
CA ASN A 228 19.74 -1.97 3.07
C ASN A 228 19.76 -0.85 4.12
N ALA A 229 20.89 -0.66 4.81
CA ALA A 229 21.06 0.41 5.79
C ALA A 229 20.93 1.81 5.18
N LYS A 230 21.17 1.97 3.86
CA LYS A 230 21.07 3.26 3.17
C LYS A 230 19.65 3.65 2.76
N VAL A 231 18.66 2.77 2.95
CA VAL A 231 17.27 3.09 2.59
C VAL A 231 16.75 4.29 3.40
N VAL A 232 17.14 4.40 4.67
CA VAL A 232 16.70 5.51 5.54
C VAL A 232 17.28 6.85 5.08
N ASN A 233 18.50 6.86 4.52
CA ASN A 233 19.16 8.06 4.02
C ASN A 233 18.34 8.75 2.92
N ILE A 234 17.51 8.02 2.17
CA ILE A 234 16.63 8.62 1.17
C ILE A 234 15.67 9.60 1.81
N LEU A 235 15.07 9.20 2.94
CA LEU A 235 14.09 10.02 3.66
C LEU A 235 14.78 11.12 4.48
N GLU A 236 15.91 10.81 5.12
CA GLU A 236 16.69 11.79 5.88
C GLU A 236 17.26 12.88 4.96
N ASP A 237 17.95 12.52 3.89
CA ASP A 237 18.55 13.48 2.96
C ASP A 237 17.49 14.26 2.19
N ALA A 238 16.37 13.62 1.79
CA ALA A 238 15.27 14.33 1.15
C ALA A 238 14.64 15.37 2.10
N SER A 239 14.57 15.06 3.39
CA SER A 239 14.13 16.01 4.41
C SER A 239 15.12 17.15 4.59
N GLU A 240 16.40 16.85 4.84
CA GLU A 240 17.45 17.84 5.08
C GLU A 240 17.62 18.80 3.90
N LYS A 241 17.59 18.27 2.67
CA LYS A 241 17.76 19.04 1.43
C LYS A 241 16.44 19.59 0.89
N ASN A 242 15.32 19.37 1.58
CA ASN A 242 13.98 19.76 1.15
C ASN A 242 13.67 19.32 -0.31
N THR A 243 14.10 18.11 -0.67
CA THR A 243 13.88 17.54 -2.00
C THR A 243 12.51 16.85 -2.06
N PRO A 244 11.61 17.23 -2.98
CA PRO A 244 10.31 16.59 -3.09
C PRO A 244 10.45 15.20 -3.73
N ILE A 245 9.88 14.20 -3.07
CA ILE A 245 9.93 12.79 -3.49
C ILE A 245 8.52 12.25 -3.69
N MET A 246 8.45 11.06 -4.28
CA MET A 246 7.26 10.22 -4.27
C MET A 246 7.54 8.95 -3.46
N VAL A 247 6.59 8.56 -2.62
CA VAL A 247 6.68 7.35 -1.79
C VAL A 247 5.49 6.45 -2.11
N PHE A 248 5.77 5.30 -2.69
CA PHE A 248 4.78 4.30 -3.06
C PHE A 248 4.81 3.20 -2.01
N VAL A 249 3.65 2.88 -1.42
CA VAL A 249 3.47 1.71 -0.55
C VAL A 249 2.17 1.05 -0.97
N GLY A 250 2.17 -0.28 -1.03
CA GLY A 250 1.01 -1.00 -1.52
C GLY A 250 0.96 -2.43 -1.04
N ASN A 251 -0.12 -3.09 -1.40
CA ASN A 251 -0.35 -4.50 -1.26
C ASN A 251 -1.01 -5.01 -2.55
N ARG A 252 -1.44 -6.28 -2.56
CA ARG A 252 -2.01 -6.92 -3.76
C ARG A 252 -3.21 -6.18 -4.39
N GLY A 253 -3.97 -5.38 -3.63
CA GLY A 253 -5.19 -4.72 -4.14
C GLY A 253 -5.13 -3.21 -4.24
N ILE A 254 -4.07 -2.55 -3.78
CA ILE A 254 -3.94 -1.10 -3.85
C ILE A 254 -2.49 -0.64 -3.71
N ILE A 255 -2.15 0.46 -4.38
CA ILE A 255 -0.93 1.24 -4.16
C ILE A 255 -1.35 2.65 -3.78
N GLN A 256 -0.77 3.17 -2.70
CA GLN A 256 -0.95 4.53 -2.22
C GLN A 256 0.35 5.32 -2.38
N ILE A 257 0.21 6.55 -2.85
CA ILE A 257 1.33 7.37 -3.28
C ILE A 257 1.30 8.68 -2.49
N HIS A 258 2.42 9.00 -1.86
CA HIS A 258 2.69 10.36 -1.39
C HIS A 258 3.51 11.07 -2.46
N THR A 259 3.21 12.33 -2.76
CA THR A 259 4.04 13.18 -3.62
C THR A 259 4.29 14.52 -2.93
N GLY A 260 5.54 14.82 -2.59
CA GLY A 260 5.90 16.07 -1.95
C GLY A 260 7.13 15.95 -1.07
N ASN A 261 7.37 16.97 -0.27
CA ASN A 261 8.43 16.96 0.72
C ASN A 261 8.09 16.01 1.87
N VAL A 262 9.13 15.46 2.47
CA VAL A 262 9.10 14.86 3.81
C VAL A 262 9.88 15.79 4.73
N LYS A 263 9.44 16.00 5.97
CA LYS A 263 10.10 16.96 6.88
C LYS A 263 10.50 16.35 8.22
N LYS A 264 9.55 15.77 8.95
CA LYS A 264 9.81 15.24 10.28
C LYS A 264 10.13 13.75 10.20
N THR A 265 11.41 13.43 10.03
CA THR A 265 11.91 12.07 10.12
C THR A 265 12.36 11.73 11.55
N LEU A 266 12.09 10.51 12.01
CA LEU A 266 12.64 10.03 13.29
C LEU A 266 12.66 8.51 13.42
N TRP A 267 13.60 8.03 14.23
CA TRP A 267 13.66 6.65 14.71
C TRP A 267 12.75 6.42 15.91
N HIS A 268 12.08 5.27 15.94
CA HIS A 268 11.46 4.73 17.13
C HIS A 268 11.66 3.21 17.17
N GLN A 269 12.60 2.75 18.00
CA GLN A 269 13.03 1.35 18.02
C GLN A 269 13.48 0.90 16.61
N GLN A 270 12.92 -0.18 16.06
CA GLN A 270 13.20 -0.67 14.72
C GLN A 270 12.51 0.12 13.60
N TRP A 271 11.62 1.04 13.93
CA TRP A 271 10.82 1.77 12.95
C TRP A 271 11.50 3.08 12.56
N PHE A 272 11.66 3.29 11.25
CA PHE A 272 11.97 4.60 10.69
C PHE A 272 10.67 5.28 10.26
N ASN A 273 10.47 6.53 10.67
CA ASN A 273 9.18 7.20 10.53
C ASN A 273 9.29 8.54 9.81
N VAL A 274 8.28 8.84 8.99
CA VAL A 274 7.92 10.22 8.62
C VAL A 274 6.67 10.58 9.43
N MET A 275 6.69 11.72 10.13
CA MET A 275 5.62 12.17 11.02
C MET A 275 5.15 13.58 10.67
N ASP A 276 4.86 13.82 9.38
CA ASP A 276 4.37 15.10 8.89
C ASP A 276 2.87 15.29 9.16
N PRO A 277 2.33 16.53 9.14
CA PRO A 277 0.91 16.76 9.48
C PRO A 277 -0.09 15.95 8.65
N ASP A 278 0.18 15.80 7.35
CA ASP A 278 -0.72 15.16 6.38
C ASP A 278 -0.13 13.90 5.72
N PHE A 279 1.08 13.48 6.09
CA PHE A 279 1.72 12.24 5.61
C PHE A 279 2.49 11.56 6.74
N ASN A 280 2.10 10.34 7.12
CA ASN A 280 2.86 9.50 8.03
C ASN A 280 3.31 8.23 7.31
N LEU A 281 4.54 7.84 7.57
CA LEU A 281 5.15 6.61 7.07
C LEU A 281 5.77 5.89 8.25
N HIS A 282 5.54 4.58 8.37
CA HIS A 282 6.20 3.74 9.35
C HIS A 282 6.86 2.58 8.61
N LEU A 283 8.18 2.52 8.58
CA LEU A 283 8.96 1.49 7.89
C LEU A 283 9.75 0.66 8.90
N ASP A 284 9.48 -0.63 8.98
CA ASP A 284 10.26 -1.59 9.75
C ASP A 284 11.52 -1.97 8.97
N VAL A 285 12.64 -1.33 9.31
CA VAL A 285 13.89 -1.51 8.56
C VAL A 285 14.49 -2.90 8.75
N THR A 286 14.11 -3.61 9.82
CA THR A 286 14.66 -4.94 10.14
C THR A 286 14.16 -6.03 9.20
N LYS A 287 13.07 -5.76 8.47
CA LYS A 287 12.47 -6.68 7.51
C LYS A 287 12.91 -6.41 6.06
N ILE A 288 13.80 -5.45 5.83
CA ILE A 288 14.36 -5.19 4.51
C ILE A 288 15.38 -6.28 4.19
N ALA A 289 15.10 -7.08 3.16
CA ALA A 289 16.01 -8.11 2.67
C ALA A 289 16.88 -7.58 1.53
N GLU A 290 16.32 -6.79 0.62
CA GLU A 290 17.07 -6.21 -0.49
C GLU A 290 16.61 -4.78 -0.81
N ALA A 291 17.56 -3.92 -1.17
CA ALA A 291 17.30 -2.60 -1.73
C ALA A 291 18.07 -2.42 -3.04
N TRP A 292 17.42 -1.80 -4.03
CA TRP A 292 17.95 -1.66 -5.37
C TRP A 292 17.71 -0.27 -5.92
N ILE A 293 18.73 0.30 -6.57
CA ILE A 293 18.57 1.39 -7.54
C ILE A 293 18.13 0.75 -8.85
N VAL A 294 17.04 1.26 -9.44
CA VAL A 294 16.45 0.72 -10.66
C VAL A 294 16.15 1.85 -11.64
N LYS A 295 16.74 1.78 -12.82
CA LYS A 295 16.55 2.73 -13.91
C LYS A 295 15.64 2.14 -14.97
N LYS A 296 14.69 2.94 -15.44
CA LYS A 296 13.75 2.55 -16.50
C LYS A 296 13.71 3.67 -17.53
N PRO A 297 13.98 3.37 -18.82
CA PRO A 297 13.83 4.36 -19.86
C PRO A 297 12.35 4.67 -20.05
N THR A 298 12.07 5.93 -20.37
CA THR A 298 10.74 6.41 -20.74
C THR A 298 10.86 7.39 -21.91
N GLU A 299 9.73 7.76 -22.53
CA GLU A 299 9.72 8.83 -23.54
C GLU A 299 10.19 10.18 -22.97
N ASP A 300 10.05 10.40 -21.66
CA ASP A 300 10.44 11.62 -20.94
C ASP A 300 11.90 11.59 -20.43
N GLY A 301 12.63 10.50 -20.72
CA GLY A 301 13.97 10.24 -20.20
C GLY A 301 14.03 9.09 -19.18
N GLU A 302 15.23 8.83 -18.66
CA GLU A 302 15.43 7.81 -17.63
C GLU A 302 14.74 8.21 -16.31
N VAL A 303 14.00 7.26 -15.72
CA VAL A 303 13.41 7.36 -14.39
C VAL A 303 14.13 6.41 -13.45
N THR A 304 14.66 6.96 -12.36
CA THR A 304 15.40 6.25 -11.33
C THR A 304 14.50 6.03 -10.12
N ALA A 305 14.37 4.78 -9.70
CA ALA A 305 13.64 4.35 -8.52
C ALA A 305 14.59 3.74 -7.50
N ILE A 306 14.27 3.89 -6.22
CA ILE A 306 14.75 2.95 -5.20
C ILE A 306 13.63 1.97 -4.90
N GLU A 307 13.89 0.68 -5.07
CA GLU A 307 12.94 -0.39 -4.79
C GLU A 307 13.43 -1.24 -3.61
N VAL A 308 12.59 -1.39 -2.59
CA VAL A 308 12.91 -2.09 -1.34
C VAL A 308 12.03 -3.34 -1.23
N PHE A 309 12.62 -4.48 -0.87
CA PHE A 309 11.98 -5.79 -0.86
C PHE A 309 12.18 -6.54 0.46
N ASN A 310 11.18 -7.35 0.82
CA ASN A 310 11.26 -8.29 1.95
C ASN A 310 11.89 -9.63 1.53
N SER A 311 12.02 -10.56 2.48
CA SER A 311 12.66 -11.86 2.24
C SER A 311 11.89 -12.77 1.28
N GLU A 312 10.62 -12.48 1.00
CA GLU A 312 9.81 -13.19 0.02
C GLU A 312 9.91 -12.60 -1.39
N GLY A 313 10.71 -11.54 -1.57
CA GLY A 313 10.80 -10.80 -2.82
C GLY A 313 9.59 -9.92 -3.10
N ASP A 314 8.71 -9.72 -2.11
CA ASP A 314 7.65 -8.72 -2.20
C ASP A 314 8.19 -7.34 -1.94
N PHE A 315 7.57 -6.40 -2.63
CA PHE A 315 7.86 -5.01 -2.55
C PHE A 315 7.36 -4.39 -1.22
N ILE A 316 8.24 -3.67 -0.51
CA ILE A 316 7.95 -2.91 0.72
C ILE A 316 7.60 -1.45 0.42
N VAL A 317 8.53 -0.67 -0.15
CA VAL A 317 8.40 0.77 -0.41
C VAL A 317 9.27 1.24 -1.59
N GLN A 318 8.73 2.05 -2.51
CA GLN A 318 9.47 2.59 -3.67
C GLN A 318 9.59 4.09 -3.48
N PHE A 319 10.76 4.60 -3.82
CA PHE A 319 11.05 6.03 -3.80
C PHE A 319 11.38 6.51 -5.21
N PHE A 320 10.84 7.66 -5.56
CA PHE A 320 11.14 8.38 -6.80
C PHE A 320 11.32 9.87 -6.49
N GLY A 321 11.98 10.60 -7.38
CA GLY A 321 11.90 12.06 -7.38
C GLY A 321 10.51 12.50 -7.83
N LYS A 322 9.96 13.57 -7.24
CA LYS A 322 8.71 14.16 -7.73
C LYS A 322 8.85 14.53 -9.21
N ARG A 323 7.94 14.03 -10.05
CA ARG A 323 7.87 14.39 -11.47
C ARG A 323 6.43 14.55 -11.93
N LYS A 324 6.25 15.20 -13.07
CA LYS A 324 4.98 15.24 -13.83
C LYS A 324 5.20 14.54 -15.17
N PRO A 325 4.15 13.98 -15.81
CA PRO A 325 4.25 13.48 -17.18
C PRO A 325 4.83 14.55 -18.10
N GLY A 326 5.74 14.17 -19.00
CA GLY A 326 6.44 15.11 -19.89
C GLY A 326 7.67 15.80 -19.29
N ILE A 327 7.99 15.55 -18.01
CA ILE A 327 9.12 16.20 -17.33
C ILE A 327 10.13 15.14 -16.85
N PRO A 328 11.43 15.28 -17.20
CA PRO A 328 12.49 14.43 -16.67
C PRO A 328 12.56 14.45 -15.14
N GLU A 329 13.21 13.45 -14.56
CA GLU A 329 13.41 13.40 -13.11
C GLU A 329 14.31 14.54 -12.60
N LEU A 330 14.06 14.98 -11.37
CA LEU A 330 14.77 16.09 -10.72
C LEU A 330 16.27 15.80 -10.59
N GLN A 331 17.11 16.81 -10.83
CA GLN A 331 18.56 16.65 -10.66
C GLN A 331 18.90 16.39 -9.18
N GLU A 332 18.19 17.04 -8.26
CA GLU A 332 18.33 16.82 -6.83
C GLU A 332 18.04 15.37 -6.43
N TRP A 333 17.05 14.74 -7.08
CA TRP A 333 16.77 13.32 -6.89
C TRP A 333 17.92 12.44 -7.40
N LYS A 334 18.46 12.73 -8.59
CA LYS A 334 19.63 12.01 -9.12
C LYS A 334 20.83 12.11 -8.19
N ASP A 335 21.06 13.29 -7.63
CA ASP A 335 22.18 13.54 -6.71
C ASP A 335 22.00 12.78 -5.40
N LEU A 336 20.76 12.67 -4.88
CA LEU A 336 20.43 11.82 -3.73
C LEU A 336 20.75 10.35 -4.03
N VAL A 337 20.26 9.83 -5.15
CA VAL A 337 20.49 8.42 -5.53
C VAL A 337 21.99 8.15 -5.72
N ALA A 338 22.72 9.05 -6.37
CA ALA A 338 24.17 8.91 -6.56
C ALA A 338 24.95 8.88 -5.23
N ALA A 339 24.44 9.52 -4.17
CA ALA A 339 25.05 9.44 -2.84
C ALA A 339 24.91 8.06 -2.21
N LEU A 340 23.85 7.29 -2.52
CA LEU A 340 23.64 5.94 -2.01
C LEU A 340 24.65 4.92 -2.61
N GLU A 341 25.20 5.24 -3.78
CA GLU A 341 26.17 4.39 -4.47
C GLU A 341 27.59 4.46 -3.91
N LYS A 342 27.90 5.51 -3.14
CA LYS A 342 29.18 5.71 -2.45
C LYS A 342 29.13 4.99 -1.12
#